data_AF-A0A840G3T6-F1
#
_entry.id   AF-A0A840G3T6-F1
#
_cell.length_a   1.000
_cell.length_b   1.000
_cell.length_c   1.000
_cell.angle_alpha   90.00
_cell.angle_beta   90.00
_cell.angle_gamma   90.00
#
_symmetry.space_group_name_H-M   'P 1'
#
loop_
_entity.id
_entity.type
_entity.pdbx_description
1 polymer ?
#
loop_
_entity_poly.entity_id
_entity_poly.type
_entity_poly.pdbx_seq_one_letter_code
_entity_poly.pdbx_strand_id
1 'polypeptide(L)'
;MPAVRLEGYIELAGYFVALCAAQGRHGWCSWAQFMPDLEFGDGCTKIPVFRHRVPGLFATKEDSLDAAFEYAYRVVEDDAIEG
;
A
#
# COMPACT_ATOMS: atom_id res chain seq x y z
N MET A 1 -4.24 -16.37 -10.25
CA MET A 1 -4.43 -15.07 -9.56
C MET A 1 -3.48 -14.07 -10.20
N PRO A 2 -3.91 -12.82 -10.45
CA PRO A 2 -3.01 -11.81 -11.00
C PRO A 2 -1.85 -11.58 -10.03
N ALA A 3 -0.62 -11.54 -10.56
CA ALA A 3 0.57 -11.31 -9.74
C ALA A 3 0.55 -9.86 -9.27
N VAL A 4 0.42 -9.68 -7.95
CA VAL A 4 0.55 -8.36 -7.31
C VAL A 4 2.03 -8.01 -7.31
N ARG A 5 2.39 -6.89 -7.94
CA ARG A 5 3.77 -6.41 -7.99
C ARG A 5 3.91 -5.18 -7.11
N LEU A 6 5.05 -5.10 -6.42
CA LEU A 6 5.51 -3.86 -5.81
C LEU A 6 5.88 -2.90 -6.93
N GLU A 7 5.28 -1.72 -6.91
CA GLU A 7 5.49 -0.70 -7.94
C GLU A 7 6.22 0.53 -7.40
N GLY A 8 6.06 0.80 -6.10
CA GLY A 8 6.75 1.88 -5.41
C GLY A 8 6.60 1.76 -3.91
N TYR A 9 7.31 2.63 -3.19
CA TYR A 9 7.17 2.75 -1.75
C TYR A 9 7.25 4.22 -1.34
N ILE A 10 6.64 4.54 -0.21
CA ILE A 10 6.64 5.86 0.41
C ILE A 10 6.79 5.69 1.93
N GLU A 11 7.28 6.72 2.61
CA GLU A 11 7.35 6.75 4.07
C GLU A 11 6.35 7.78 4.60
N LEU A 12 5.44 7.35 5.47
CA LEU A 12 4.35 8.17 6.02
C LEU A 12 4.19 7.91 7.52
N ALA A 13 4.31 8.95 8.34
CA ALA A 13 4.09 8.91 9.80
C ALA A 13 4.76 7.72 10.52
N GLY A 14 6.00 7.37 10.16
CA GLY A 14 6.74 6.24 10.76
C GLY A 14 6.41 4.87 10.16
N TYR A 15 5.58 4.81 9.12
CA TYR A 15 5.33 3.62 8.32
C TYR A 15 6.09 3.69 7.00
N PHE A 16 6.68 2.56 6.63
CA PHE A 16 7.06 2.28 5.26
C PHE A 16 5.84 1.68 4.55
N VAL A 17 5.36 2.35 3.51
CA VAL A 17 4.16 1.95 2.77
C VAL A 17 4.54 1.50 1.37
N ALA A 18 4.35 0.21 1.09
CA ALA A 18 4.48 -0.35 -0.24
C ALA A 18 3.20 -0.16 -1.04
N LEU A 19 3.35 0.42 -2.24
CA LEU A 19 2.27 0.58 -3.22
C LEU A 19 2.38 -0.55 -4.24
N CYS A 20 1.32 -1.34 -4.32
CA CYS A 20 1.28 -2.51 -5.18
C CYS A 20 0.14 -2.39 -6.18
N ALA A 21 0.36 -2.85 -7.41
CA ALA A 21 -0.68 -2.93 -8.43
C ALA A 21 -0.76 -4.33 -9.05
N ALA A 22 -1.94 -4.66 -9.57
CA ALA A 22 -2.16 -5.86 -10.34
C ALA A 22 -3.20 -5.61 -11.43
N GLN A 23 -2.90 -6.10 -12.64
CA GLN A 23 -3.86 -6.06 -13.74
C GLN A 23 -4.85 -7.22 -13.59
N GLY A 24 -6.14 -6.90 -13.50
CA GLY A 24 -7.24 -7.84 -13.57
C GLY A 24 -7.88 -7.87 -14.96
N ARG A 25 -8.90 -8.72 -15.12
CA ARG A 25 -9.66 -8.87 -16.38
C ARG A 25 -10.36 -7.57 -16.82
N HIS A 26 -10.73 -6.73 -15.88
CA HIS A 26 -11.59 -5.57 -16.10
C HIS A 26 -10.90 -4.22 -15.85
N GLY A 27 -9.63 -4.24 -15.43
CA GLY A 27 -8.89 -3.04 -15.05
C GLY A 27 -7.81 -3.33 -14.01
N TRP A 28 -7.19 -2.28 -13.51
CA TRP A 28 -6.13 -2.31 -12.52
C TRP A 28 -6.69 -2.21 -11.11
N CYS A 29 -6.15 -3.02 -10.21
CA CYS A 29 -6.38 -2.92 -8.77
C CYS A 29 -5.06 -2.53 -8.11
N SER A 30 -5.16 -1.83 -6.99
CA SER A 30 -4.00 -1.47 -6.18
C SER A 30 -4.21 -1.75 -4.69
N TRP A 31 -3.10 -1.78 -3.96
CA TRP A 31 -3.04 -2.01 -2.53
C TRP A 31 -1.99 -1.09 -1.91
N ALA A 32 -2.29 -0.62 -0.70
CA ALA A 32 -1.33 0.01 0.19
C ALA A 32 -0.98 -0.99 1.30
N GLN A 33 0.31 -1.30 1.46
CA GLN A 33 0.81 -2.22 2.47
C GLN A 33 1.70 -1.48 3.47
N PHE A 34 1.26 -1.38 4.71
CA PHE A 34 1.91 -0.62 5.77
C PHE A 34 2.81 -1.54 6.60
N MET A 35 4.06 -1.14 6.72
CA MET A 35 5.08 -1.74 7.55
C MET A 35 5.51 -0.69 8.56
N PRO A 36 5.15 -0.81 9.85
CA PRO A 36 5.70 0.08 10.86
C PRO A 36 7.21 -0.12 10.91
N ASP A 37 7.95 0.96 11.12
CA ASP A 37 9.39 0.90 11.34
C ASP A 37 9.66 0.42 12.77
N LEU A 38 9.50 -0.89 12.99
CA LEU A 38 9.77 -1.53 14.27
C LEU A 38 11.23 -1.99 14.29
N GLU A 39 12.01 -1.44 15.21
CA GLU A 39 13.29 -2.00 15.59
C GLU A 39 13.05 -3.35 16.30
N PHE A 40 13.44 -4.46 15.67
CA PHE A 40 13.33 -5.80 16.25
C PHE A 40 14.72 -6.41 16.37
N GLY A 41 15.36 -6.22 17.52
CA GLY A 41 16.75 -6.67 17.77
C GLY A 41 17.81 -5.78 17.11
N ASP A 42 18.95 -6.37 16.73
CA ASP A 42 20.12 -5.67 16.14
C ASP A 42 19.94 -5.26 14.66
N GLY A 43 18.70 -5.15 14.17
CA GLY A 43 18.39 -4.74 12.80
C GLY A 43 16.91 -4.43 12.55
N CYS A 44 16.64 -3.48 11.65
CA CYS A 44 15.28 -3.08 11.27
C CYS A 44 14.64 -4.15 10.38
N THR A 45 13.74 -4.98 10.94
CA THR A 45 12.93 -5.91 10.15
C THR A 45 11.57 -5.27 9.86
N LYS A 46 11.37 -4.82 8.62
CA LYS A 46 10.07 -4.26 8.16
C LYS A 46 9.09 -5.40 7.88
N ILE A 47 8.30 -5.80 8.88
CA ILE A 47 7.24 -6.81 8.73
C ILE A 47 5.96 -6.10 8.27
N PRO A 48 5.32 -6.51 7.17
CA PRO A 48 4.05 -5.91 6.77
C PRO A 48 2.94 -6.32 7.73
N VAL A 49 2.37 -5.33 8.42
CA VAL A 49 1.34 -5.55 9.43
C VAL A 49 -0.05 -5.38 8.81
N PHE A 50 -0.21 -4.41 7.89
CA PHE A 50 -1.51 -4.09 7.30
C PHE A 50 -1.43 -4.04 5.79
N ARG A 51 -2.43 -4.60 5.12
CA ARG A 51 -2.57 -4.51 3.66
C ARG A 51 -4.00 -4.17 3.30
N HIS A 52 -4.19 -2.96 2.80
CA HIS A 52 -5.48 -2.44 2.41
C HIS A 52 -5.63 -2.50 0.90
N ARG A 53 -6.76 -3.02 0.43
CA ARG A 53 -7.13 -2.89 -0.98
C ARG A 53 -7.70 -1.51 -1.19
N VAL A 54 -7.16 -0.78 -2.14
CA VAL A 54 -7.68 0.52 -2.54
C VAL A 54 -9.05 0.30 -3.18
N PRO A 55 -10.12 0.97 -2.70
CA PRO A 55 -11.44 0.85 -3.30
C PRO A 55 -11.44 1.34 -4.74
N GLY A 56 -11.92 0.51 -5.66
CA GLY A 56 -12.08 0.87 -7.06
C GLY A 56 -11.46 -0.13 -8.04
N LEU A 57 -11.62 0.21 -9.32
CA LEU A 57 -11.04 -0.48 -10.46
C LEU A 57 -10.66 0.60 -11.48
N PHE A 58 -9.40 0.62 -11.88
CA PHE A 58 -8.82 1.73 -12.63
C PHE A 58 -8.53 1.32 -14.08
N ALA A 59 -8.64 2.27 -15.00
CA ALA A 59 -8.40 2.02 -16.42
C ALA A 59 -6.90 1.78 -16.67
N THR A 60 -6.04 2.54 -16.01
CA THR A 60 -4.59 2.45 -16.14
C THR A 60 -3.91 2.05 -14.83
N LYS A 61 -2.66 1.61 -14.94
CA LYS A 61 -1.81 1.31 -13.79
C LYS A 61 -1.48 2.59 -13.00
N GLU A 62 -1.21 3.69 -13.70
CA GLU A 62 -0.85 4.98 -13.10
C GLU A 62 -1.98 5.49 -12.21
N ASP A 63 -3.21 5.56 -12.72
CA ASP A 63 -4.38 5.95 -11.94
C ASP A 63 -4.56 5.08 -10.69
N SER A 64 -4.27 3.78 -10.81
CA SER A 64 -4.38 2.86 -9.67
C SER A 64 -3.33 3.14 -8.60
N LEU A 65 -2.14 3.58 -8.98
CA LEU A 65 -1.05 3.90 -8.07
C LEU A 65 -1.25 5.27 -7.42
N ASP A 66 -1.73 6.25 -8.18
CA ASP A 66 -2.11 7.56 -7.64
C ASP A 66 -3.21 7.41 -6.59
N ALA A 67 -4.24 6.60 -6.89
CA ALA A 67 -5.28 6.29 -5.91
C ALA A 67 -4.74 5.53 -4.69
N ALA A 68 -3.72 4.67 -4.87
CA ALA A 68 -3.08 3.98 -3.74
C ALA A 68 -2.26 4.92 -2.86
N PHE A 69 -1.59 5.89 -3.46
CA PHE A 69 -0.87 6.95 -2.77
C PHE A 69 -1.86 7.79 -1.97
N GLU A 70 -2.90 8.35 -2.59
CA GLU A 70 -3.92 9.14 -1.89
C GLU A 70 -4.61 8.35 -0.77
N TYR A 71 -4.93 7.09 -1.01
CA TYR A 71 -5.51 6.21 -0.01
C TYR A 71 -4.58 5.99 1.18
N ALA A 72 -3.27 5.82 0.93
CA ALA A 72 -2.29 5.63 2.00
C ALA A 72 -2.19 6.86 2.92
N TYR A 73 -2.20 8.07 2.34
CA TYR A 73 -2.24 9.31 3.13
C TYR A 73 -3.47 9.38 4.01
N ARG A 74 -4.65 9.13 3.43
CA ARG A 74 -5.92 9.19 4.18
C ARG A 74 -5.96 8.20 5.33
N VAL A 75 -5.51 6.97 5.12
CA VAL A 75 -5.48 5.95 6.18
C VAL A 75 -4.57 6.36 7.34
N VAL A 76 -3.44 6.99 7.04
CA VAL A 76 -2.52 7.52 8.05
C VAL A 76 -3.10 8.75 8.76
N GLU A 77 -3.73 9.67 8.03
CA GLU A 77 -4.35 10.88 8.60
C GLU A 77 -5.56 10.56 9.50
N ASP A 78 -6.37 9.57 9.11
CA ASP A 78 -7.54 9.14 9.87
C ASP A 78 -7.18 8.22 11.06
N ASP A 79 -5.88 7.94 11.29
CA ASP A 79 -5.36 6.95 12.24
C ASP A 79 -6.03 5.56 12.11
N ALA A 80 -6.58 5.28 10.92
CA ALA A 80 -7.40 4.11 10.62
C ALA A 80 -6.56 2.85 10.33
N ILE A 81 -5.29 2.86 10.73
CA ILE A 81 -4.36 1.74 10.53
C ILE A 81 -4.75 0.55 11.43
N GLU A 82 -5.56 0.77 12.48
CA GLU A 82 -5.98 -0.25 13.47
C GLU A 82 -7.35 -0.94 13.22
N GLY A 83 -7.88 -0.90 11.99
CA GLY A 83 -9.20 -1.49 11.65
C GLY A 83 -9.21 -2.96 11.23
#